data_AF-A0A7N8YN25-F1
#
_entry.id   AF-A0A7N8YN25-F1
#
_cell.length_a   1.000
_cell.length_b   1.000
_cell.length_c   1.000
_cell.angle_alpha   90.00
_cell.angle_beta   90.00
_cell.angle_gamma   90.00
#
_symmetry.space_group_name_H-M   'P 1'
#
loop_
_entity.id
_entity.type
_entity.pdbx_description
1 polymer ?
#
loop_
_entity_poly.entity_id
_entity_poly.type
_entity_poly.pdbx_seq_one_letter_code
_entity_poly.pdbx_strand_id
1 'polypeptide(L)'
;MEFAELIKTPRVDGVVLHRPFMPTVEGTLCLTGHHLILSSRQDNTEELWLLHSNIDSIEKRFAGSLGSIIVKCKDLRVIQLDIPGMEECLNIASSIELYDAKPACCKTFFVDLNYSMITCAVPQLTSTFR
;
A
#
# COMPACT_ATOMS: atom_id res chain seq x y z
N MET A 1 -15.29 -13.23 5.07
CA MET A 1 -14.96 -12.31 3.95
C MET A 1 -15.04 -10.89 4.50
N GLU A 2 -13.92 -10.25 4.86
CA GLU A 2 -13.90 -8.88 5.43
C GLU A 2 -12.70 -8.03 4.95
N PHE A 3 -12.03 -8.40 3.85
CA PHE A 3 -10.86 -7.65 3.37
C PHE A 3 -11.20 -6.50 2.40
N ALA A 4 -12.41 -6.49 1.84
CA ALA A 4 -12.86 -5.47 0.87
C ALA A 4 -13.23 -4.13 1.52
N GLU A 5 -13.41 -4.07 2.84
CA GLU A 5 -13.80 -2.83 3.56
C GLU A 5 -12.61 -1.98 4.00
N LEU A 6 -11.39 -2.46 3.78
CA LEU A 6 -10.17 -1.82 4.28
C LEU A 6 -9.55 -0.84 3.29
N ILE A 7 -9.90 -0.97 2.01
CA ILE A 7 -9.45 -0.08 0.94
C ILE A 7 -10.59 0.88 0.62
N LYS A 8 -10.61 2.02 1.31
CA LYS A 8 -11.65 3.06 1.12
C LYS A 8 -11.53 3.77 -0.23
N THR A 9 -10.31 3.90 -0.73
CA THR A 9 -10.01 4.52 -2.03
C THR A 9 -9.01 3.63 -2.78
N PRO A 10 -9.49 2.72 -3.65
CA PRO A 10 -8.62 1.75 -4.32
C PRO A 10 -7.76 2.34 -5.44
N ARG A 11 -8.14 3.52 -5.94
CA ARG A 11 -7.48 4.19 -7.05
C ARG A 11 -7.52 5.69 -6.84
N VAL A 12 -6.37 6.34 -7.02
CA VAL A 12 -6.22 7.79 -6.99
C VAL A 12 -5.41 8.21 -8.21
N ASP A 13 -5.96 9.13 -9.00
CA ASP A 13 -5.30 9.67 -10.18
C ASP A 13 -4.59 11.00 -9.84
N GLY A 14 -3.49 11.30 -10.55
CA GLY A 14 -2.72 12.54 -10.33
C GLY A 14 -1.77 12.47 -9.13
N VAL A 15 -1.35 11.28 -8.73
CA VAL A 15 -0.36 11.09 -7.66
C VAL A 15 1.04 11.31 -8.21
N VAL A 16 1.85 12.08 -7.49
CA VAL A 16 3.23 12.38 -7.86
C VAL A 16 4.20 11.60 -6.99
N LEU A 17 4.98 10.73 -7.61
CA LEU A 17 6.03 9.94 -6.98
C LEU A 17 7.35 10.70 -6.99
N HIS A 18 7.86 10.98 -5.80
CA HIS A 18 9.19 11.51 -5.55
C HIS A 18 10.11 10.38 -5.08
N ARG A 19 11.18 10.13 -5.85
CA ARG A 19 12.24 9.17 -5.52
C ARG A 19 13.55 9.92 -5.34
N PRO A 20 14.42 9.48 -4.42
CA PRO A 20 15.73 10.09 -4.26
C PRO A 20 16.53 9.89 -5.56
N PHE A 21 17.15 10.97 -6.04
CA PHE A 21 18.00 10.99 -7.24
C PHE A 21 17.30 10.67 -8.57
N MET A 22 15.97 10.69 -8.62
CA MET A 22 15.19 10.45 -9.84
C MET A 22 14.14 11.54 -10.08
N PRO A 23 13.74 11.77 -11.34
CA PRO A 23 12.69 12.73 -11.66
C PRO A 23 11.36 12.31 -11.02
N THR A 24 10.52 13.31 -10.77
CA THR A 24 9.16 13.12 -10.27
C THR A 24 8.30 12.46 -11.33
N VAL A 25 7.55 11.45 -10.94
CA VAL A 25 6.68 10.69 -11.84
C VAL A 25 5.24 10.92 -11.45
N GLU A 26 4.46 11.55 -12.34
CA GLU A 26 3.02 11.68 -12.16
C GLU A 26 2.31 10.47 -12.76
N GLY A 27 1.34 9.94 -12.01
CA GLY A 27 0.64 8.73 -12.38
C GLY A 27 -0.62 8.46 -11.57
N THR A 28 -1.12 7.24 -11.73
CA THR A 28 -2.26 6.72 -10.97
C THR A 28 -1.74 5.75 -9.92
N LEU A 29 -2.13 5.97 -8.66
CA LEU A 29 -1.86 5.07 -7.55
C LEU A 29 -3.02 4.10 -7.36
N CYS A 30 -2.72 2.81 -7.36
CA CYS A 30 -3.66 1.71 -7.15
C CYS A 30 -3.25 0.93 -5.90
N LEU A 31 -4.19 0.79 -4.97
CA LEU A 31 -4.04 -0.06 -3.80
C LEU A 31 -4.71 -1.41 -4.03
N THR A 32 -3.93 -2.47 -3.82
CA THR A 32 -4.42 -3.84 -3.80
C THR A 32 -4.20 -4.45 -2.41
N GLY A 33 -4.69 -5.68 -2.22
CA GLY A 33 -4.52 -6.40 -0.97
C GLY A 33 -3.08 -6.63 -0.52
N HIS A 34 -2.13 -6.62 -1.45
CA HIS A 34 -0.73 -6.98 -1.20
C HIS A 34 0.26 -5.96 -1.75
N HIS A 35 -0.12 -5.27 -2.83
CA HIS A 35 0.74 -4.34 -3.56
C HIS A 35 0.14 -2.93 -3.57
N LEU A 36 1.01 -1.96 -3.38
CA LEU A 36 0.83 -0.57 -3.72
C LEU A 36 1.51 -0.34 -5.08
N ILE A 37 0.72 -0.02 -6.10
CA ILE A 37 1.21 0.13 -7.47
C ILE A 37 1.00 1.57 -7.92
N LEU A 38 2.02 2.22 -8.46
CA LEU A 38 1.88 3.51 -9.14
C LEU A 38 2.33 3.36 -10.58
N SER A 39 1.47 3.73 -11.52
CA SER A 39 1.74 3.66 -12.96
C SER A 39 1.75 5.07 -13.55
N SER A 40 2.83 5.44 -14.25
CA SER A 40 2.89 6.74 -14.92
C SER A 40 1.95 6.81 -16.12
N ARG A 41 1.38 7.98 -16.36
CA ARG A 41 0.49 8.23 -17.52
C ARG A 41 1.26 8.60 -18.80
N GLN A 42 2.47 9.12 -18.67
CA GLN A 42 3.23 9.69 -19.79
C GLN A 42 4.22 8.69 -20.40
N ASP A 43 4.88 7.90 -19.56
CA ASP A 43 5.81 6.85 -19.98
C ASP A 43 5.39 5.53 -19.33
N ASN A 44 4.88 4.58 -20.13
CA ASN A 44 4.48 3.23 -19.67
C ASN A 44 5.66 2.41 -19.11
N THR A 45 6.87 2.96 -19.05
CA THR A 45 8.07 2.29 -18.55
C THR A 45 8.32 2.53 -17.07
N GLU A 46 7.74 3.57 -16.48
CA GLU A 46 7.99 3.96 -15.08
C GLU A 46 6.81 3.56 -14.19
N GLU A 47 6.89 2.37 -13.62
CA GLU A 47 5.94 1.86 -12.63
C GLU A 47 6.62 1.54 -11.30
N LEU A 48 5.98 1.89 -10.19
CA LEU A 48 6.39 1.52 -8.84
C LEU A 48 5.54 0.36 -8.35
N TRP A 49 6.19 -0.70 -7.91
CA TRP A 49 5.55 -1.86 -7.29
C TRP A 49 6.12 -2.03 -5.89
N LEU A 50 5.29 -1.79 -4.88
CA LEU A 50 5.69 -1.93 -3.49
C LEU A 50 4.79 -2.92 -2.76
N LEU A 51 5.39 -3.93 -2.13
CA LEU A 51 4.68 -4.85 -1.26
C LEU A 51 4.39 -4.17 0.09
N HIS A 52 3.18 -4.35 0.63
CA HIS A 52 2.83 -3.88 1.97
C HIS A 52 3.78 -4.43 3.04
N SER A 53 4.29 -5.65 2.85
CA SER A 53 5.27 -6.28 3.77
C SER A 53 6.66 -5.64 3.74
N ASN A 54 7.00 -4.93 2.66
CA ASN A 54 8.27 -4.20 2.53
C ASN A 54 8.20 -2.80 3.15
N ILE A 55 7.00 -2.31 3.49
CA ILE A 55 6.83 -1.05 4.22
C ILE A 55 7.26 -1.27 5.66
N ASP A 56 8.16 -0.42 6.14
CA ASP A 56 8.61 -0.38 7.53
C ASP A 56 7.77 0.62 8.32
N SER A 57 7.63 1.83 7.79
CA SER A 57 6.90 2.91 8.43
C SER A 57 6.37 3.88 7.39
N ILE A 58 5.23 4.51 7.69
CA ILE A 58 4.66 5.57 6.87
C ILE A 58 4.58 6.86 7.68
N GLU A 59 4.91 7.97 7.04
CA GLU A 59 4.69 9.32 7.59
C GLU A 59 3.71 10.08 6.71
N LYS A 60 2.74 10.75 7.32
CA LYS A 60 1.73 11.55 6.64
C LYS A 60 2.07 13.01 6.84
N ARG A 61 2.16 13.78 5.76
CA ARG A 61 2.40 15.22 5.76
C ARG A 61 1.25 15.88 5.02
N PHE A 62 0.75 16.99 5.53
CA PHE A 62 -0.34 17.73 4.91
C PHE A 62 0.14 19.16 4.66
N ALA A 63 0.07 19.59 3.40
CA ALA A 63 0.45 20.92 2.97
C ALA A 63 -0.79 21.61 2.38
N GLY A 64 -1.59 22.24 3.25
CA GLY A 64 -2.87 22.84 2.84
C GLY A 64 -3.86 21.79 2.37
N SER A 65 -4.28 21.86 1.11
CA SER A 65 -5.21 20.90 0.48
C SER A 65 -4.53 19.67 -0.12
N LEU A 66 -3.19 19.64 -0.16
CA LEU A 66 -2.41 18.52 -0.68
C LEU A 66 -1.93 17.63 0.47
N GLY A 67 -1.97 16.31 0.26
CA GLY A 67 -1.49 15.32 1.23
C GLY A 67 -0.31 14.55 0.66
N SER A 68 0.81 14.51 1.37
CA SER A 68 2.01 13.77 0.98
C SER A 68 2.25 12.61 1.95
N ILE A 69 2.47 11.40 1.43
CA ILE A 69 2.79 10.21 2.20
C ILE A 69 4.24 9.84 1.94
N ILE A 70 5.06 9.81 2.97
CA ILE A 70 6.44 9.35 2.91
C ILE A 70 6.44 7.90 3.37
N VAL A 71 6.77 6.98 2.46
CA VAL A 71 6.86 5.55 2.75
C VAL A 71 8.34 5.19 2.94
N LYS A 72 8.67 4.71 4.13
CA LYS A 72 9.97 4.13 4.46
C LYS A 72 9.88 2.63 4.31
N CYS A 73 10.75 2.09 3.48
CA CYS A 73 10.77 0.67 3.18
C CYS A 73 11.92 -0.02 3.95
N LYS A 74 11.77 -1.32 4.20
CA LYS A 74 12.76 -2.14 4.92
C LYS A 74 14.08 -2.28 4.17
N ASP A 75 14.07 -2.08 2.86
CA ASP A 75 15.26 -2.00 2.01
C ASP A 75 15.95 -0.63 2.06
N LEU A 76 15.67 0.19 3.10
CA LEU A 76 16.23 1.52 3.33
C LEU A 76 15.86 2.56 2.26
N ARG A 77 14.90 2.24 1.37
CA ARG A 77 14.36 3.17 0.40
C ARG A 77 13.33 4.08 1.07
N VAL A 78 13.42 5.37 0.77
CA VAL A 78 12.44 6.37 1.18
C VAL A 78 11.82 6.93 -0.08
N ILE A 79 10.50 6.81 -0.21
CA ILE A 79 9.74 7.34 -1.34
C ILE A 79 8.67 8.30 -0.80
N GLN A 80 8.35 9.34 -1.56
CA GLN A 80 7.29 10.27 -1.22
C GLN A 80 6.22 10.24 -2.32
N LEU A 81 4.96 10.17 -1.91
CA LEU A 81 3.78 10.13 -2.76
C LEU A 81 2.94 11.36 -2.45
N ASP A 82 2.84 12.29 -3.38
CA ASP A 82 1.99 13.47 -3.28
C ASP A 82 0.63 13.19 -3.90
N ILE A 83 -0.42 13.33 -3.10
CA ILE A 83 -1.80 12.99 -3.44
C ILE A 83 -2.63 14.27 -3.49
N PRO A 84 -3.37 14.52 -4.58
CA PRO A 84 -4.21 15.70 -4.74
C PRO A 84 -5.54 15.56 -3.98
N GLY A 85 -5.48 15.32 -2.67
CA GLY A 85 -6.65 15.17 -1.82
C GLY A 85 -6.30 14.73 -0.39
N MET A 86 -6.77 15.48 0.60
CA MET A 86 -6.50 15.17 2.01
C MET A 86 -7.23 13.90 2.47
N GLU A 87 -8.49 13.71 2.06
CA GLU A 87 -9.29 12.52 2.41
C GLU A 87 -8.69 11.25 1.81
N GLU A 88 -8.26 11.32 0.55
CA GLU A 88 -7.63 10.20 -0.16
C GLU A 88 -6.30 9.84 0.50
N CYS A 89 -5.46 10.83 0.82
CA CYS A 89 -4.22 10.63 1.56
C CYS A 89 -4.45 9.93 2.91
N LEU A 90 -5.46 10.38 3.67
CA LEU A 90 -5.79 9.75 4.96
C LEU A 90 -6.27 8.31 4.78
N ASN A 91 -7.15 8.07 3.80
CA ASN A 91 -7.66 6.74 3.49
C ASN A 91 -6.53 5.78 3.12
N ILE A 92 -5.62 6.19 2.24
CA ILE A 92 -4.48 5.38 1.82
C ILE A 92 -3.58 5.04 3.00
N ALA A 93 -3.25 6.04 3.81
CA ALA A 93 -2.40 5.84 4.98
C ALA A 93 -3.05 4.89 6.00
N SER A 94 -4.35 5.03 6.26
CA SER A 94 -5.10 4.14 7.14
C SER A 94 -5.19 2.71 6.59
N SER A 95 -5.34 2.54 5.27
CA SER A 95 -5.30 1.22 4.65
C SER A 95 -3.95 0.54 4.88
N ILE A 96 -2.83 1.25 4.67
CA ILE A 96 -1.47 0.72 4.86
C ILE A 96 -1.19 0.39 6.33
N GLU A 97 -1.55 1.27 7.27
CA GLU A 97 -1.40 1.02 8.72
C GLU A 97 -2.14 -0.25 9.15
N LEU A 98 -3.31 -0.49 8.59
CA LEU A 98 -4.10 -1.66 8.93
C LEU A 98 -3.52 -2.96 8.35
N TYR A 99 -2.81 -2.91 7.22
CA TYR A 99 -2.01 -4.04 6.75
C TYR A 99 -0.84 -4.35 7.69
N ASP A 100 -0.20 -3.33 8.25
CA ASP A 100 0.93 -3.54 9.17
C ASP A 100 0.47 -4.05 10.55
N ALA A 101 -0.65 -3.54 11.06
CA ALA A 101 -1.22 -3.94 12.35
C ALA A 101 -1.77 -5.37 12.41
N LYS A 102 -1.88 -6.09 11.28
CA LYS A 102 -2.34 -7.49 11.28
C LYS A 102 -1.26 -8.42 11.87
N PRO A 103 -1.63 -9.43 12.68
CA PRO A 103 -0.68 -10.44 13.15
C PRO A 103 -0.09 -11.19 11.94
N ALA A 104 1.22 -11.47 11.98
CA ALA A 104 1.97 -12.08 10.88
C ALA A 104 1.31 -13.35 10.28
N CYS A 105 0.56 -14.10 11.09
CA CYS A 105 -0.24 -15.27 10.69
C CYS A 105 -1.24 -14.96 9.55
N CYS A 106 -1.83 -13.76 9.53
CA CYS A 106 -2.81 -13.37 8.50
C CYS A 106 -2.19 -12.60 7.32
N LYS A 107 -0.86 -12.35 7.31
CA LYS A 107 -0.21 -11.62 6.20
C LYS A 107 0.07 -12.52 4.98
N THR A 108 -0.04 -13.84 5.14
CA THR A 108 0.09 -14.84 4.07
C THR A 108 -1.28 -15.17 3.47
N PHE A 109 -1.90 -14.20 2.79
CA PHE A 109 -2.91 -14.55 1.78
C PHE A 109 -2.24 -14.42 0.42
N PHE A 110 -2.25 -15.48 -0.37
CA PHE A 110 -1.85 -15.48 -1.77
C PHE A 110 -3.14 -15.29 -2.57
N VAL A 111 -3.25 -14.23 -3.37
CA VAL A 111 -4.28 -14.12 -4.41
C VAL A 111 -3.62 -14.52 -5.72
N ASP A 112 -3.96 -15.70 -6.23
CA ASP A 112 -3.52 -16.15 -7.55
C ASP A 112 -4.02 -15.21 -8.67
N LEU A 113 -3.27 -15.20 -9.78
CA LEU A 113 -3.51 -14.46 -11.05
C LEU A 113 -4.88 -14.73 -11.73
N ASN A 114 -5.81 -15.45 -11.09
CA ASN A 114 -7.12 -15.85 -11.63
C ASN A 114 -8.33 -15.43 -10.77
N TYR A 115 -8.18 -14.55 -9.76
CA TYR A 115 -9.32 -14.03 -8.99
C TYR A 115 -10.15 -15.10 -8.24
N SER A 116 -9.63 -16.32 -8.04
CA SER A 116 -10.26 -17.40 -7.26
C SER A 116 -9.68 -17.45 -5.84
N MET A 117 -10.53 -17.25 -4.84
CA MET A 117 -10.17 -17.27 -3.42
C MET A 117 -9.95 -18.72 -2.96
N ILE A 118 -8.70 -19.13 -2.72
CA ILE A 118 -8.41 -20.40 -2.07
C ILE A 118 -8.13 -20.14 -0.59
N THR A 119 -9.01 -20.62 0.27
CA THR A 119 -8.82 -20.66 1.72
C THR A 119 -7.66 -21.61 2.06
N CYS A 120 -6.55 -21.08 2.56
CA CYS A 120 -5.58 -21.92 3.28
C CYS A 120 -6.20 -22.35 4.60
N ALA A 121 -6.60 -23.62 4.67
CA ALA A 121 -6.92 -24.29 5.92
C ALA A 121 -5.71 -24.25 6.86
N VAL A 122 -5.90 -23.66 8.03
CA VAL A 122 -4.96 -23.66 9.15
C VAL A 122 -4.80 -25.08 9.69
N PRO A 123 -3.60 -25.70 9.73
CA PRO A 123 -3.33 -26.78 10.66
C PRO A 123 -2.76 -26.15 11.95
N GLN A 124 -3.64 -26.07 12.93
CA GLN A 124 -3.44 -26.06 14.39
C GLN A 124 -2.09 -25.60 14.98
N LEU A 125 -2.12 -24.54 15.79
CA LEU A 125 -1.30 -24.49 17.02
C LEU A 125 -2.22 -24.62 18.24
N THR A 126 -2.30 -25.84 18.74
CA THR A 126 -2.63 -26.11 20.13
C THR A 126 -1.44 -25.68 20.99
N SER A 127 -1.66 -24.85 22.01
CA SER A 127 -0.99 -25.02 23.31
C SER A 127 -1.57 -24.02 24.33
N THR A 128 -2.55 -24.53 25.07
CA THR A 128 -2.61 -24.51 26.54
C THR A 128 -2.44 -23.15 27.23
N PHE A 129 -3.58 -22.53 27.54
CA PHE A 129 -3.76 -21.68 28.72
C PHE A 129 -3.33 -22.45 29.98
N ARG A 130 -2.54 -21.81 30.84
CA ARG A 130 -2.37 -22.22 32.24
C ARG A 130 -2.73 -21.05 33.12
#